data_AF-A0A2S7IH79-F1
#
_entry.id   AF-A0A2S7IH79-F1
#
_cell.length_a   1.000
_cell.length_b   1.000
_cell.length_c   1.000
_cell.angle_alpha   90.00
_cell.angle_beta   90.00
_cell.angle_gamma   90.00
#
_symmetry.space_group_name_H-M   'P 1'
#
loop_
_entity.id
_entity.type
_entity.pdbx_description
1 polymer ?
#
loop_
_entity_poly.entity_id
_entity_poly.type
_entity_poly.pdbx_seq_one_letter_code
_entity_poly.pdbx_strand_id
1 'polypeptide(L)'
;MNTNPLLCDPETGVCEMPEQVESKRINPVKAEDKPVKIIYFTDPICSSCWGIEPQLRKLKLEYGHSVAFEYHMGGLLPDWSYNSGGISKPSDVAHHWDEVSAHYKMPIDGDVWLEDPLDSSYPPSIAFKAAQLQDKAKAISFLRVLREMVFLEKKNITKWEHLAHAARVVSLNAEELKEAYEHQAQDLFKADLALARQLGVRGFPSIFVTDATGKQEFVYGVKPYTTFENAIKAIYPSIEKRTFDASWENLFQHYPTLTIREFSELSELPLAEGEAILKNLASEHKIKLVPSKNGPLFQRAAYQR
;
A
#
# COMPACT_ATOMS: atom_id res chain seq x y z
N MET A 1 -24.21 9.58 6.48
CA MET A 1 -24.28 8.17 6.05
C MET A 1 -23.15 7.47 6.76
N ASN A 2 -23.42 6.37 7.49
CA ASN A 2 -22.34 5.60 8.12
C ASN A 2 -21.56 4.93 6.99
N THR A 3 -20.32 5.34 6.77
CA THR A 3 -19.41 4.76 5.79
C THR A 3 -18.67 3.59 6.44
N ASN A 4 -18.57 2.46 5.73
CA ASN A 4 -17.81 1.31 6.23
C ASN A 4 -16.37 1.34 5.70
N PRO A 5 -15.33 1.25 6.55
CA PRO A 5 -13.91 1.22 6.16
C PRO A 5 -13.56 0.14 5.13
N LEU A 6 -14.24 -0.99 5.17
CA LEU A 6 -14.02 -2.10 4.23
C LEU A 6 -14.66 -1.84 2.87
N LEU A 7 -15.63 -0.92 2.80
CA LEU A 7 -16.21 -0.40 1.57
C LEU A 7 -15.53 0.90 1.18
N CYS A 8 -14.29 0.81 0.71
CA CYS A 8 -13.59 1.98 0.20
C CYS A 8 -14.36 2.62 -0.95
N ASP A 9 -14.65 3.91 -0.84
CA ASP A 9 -15.41 4.65 -1.82
C ASP A 9 -14.52 4.94 -3.05
N PRO A 10 -14.86 4.39 -4.24
CA PRO A 10 -14.09 4.62 -5.45
C PRO A 10 -14.16 6.07 -5.97
N GLU A 11 -15.23 6.82 -5.68
CA GLU A 11 -15.38 8.20 -6.15
C GLU A 11 -14.45 9.14 -5.39
N THR A 12 -14.42 9.03 -4.07
CA THR A 12 -13.51 9.82 -3.23
C THR A 12 -12.09 9.24 -3.22
N GLY A 13 -11.97 7.93 -3.45
CA GLY A 13 -10.73 7.16 -3.44
C GLY A 13 -10.30 6.76 -2.03
N VAL A 14 -11.22 6.69 -1.06
CA VAL A 14 -10.91 6.64 0.38
C VAL A 14 -11.56 5.43 1.05
N CYS A 15 -10.81 4.73 1.90
CA CYS A 15 -11.33 3.80 2.90
C CYS A 15 -11.49 4.55 4.23
N GLU A 16 -12.71 4.97 4.57
CA GLU A 16 -12.95 5.81 5.76
C GLU A 16 -12.92 5.00 7.06
N MET A 17 -12.17 5.46 8.05
CA MET A 17 -12.23 4.92 9.40
C MET A 17 -13.51 5.42 10.11
N PRO A 18 -14.14 4.58 10.95
CA PRO A 18 -15.25 5.02 11.77
C PRO A 18 -14.85 6.12 12.77
N GLU A 19 -15.84 6.95 13.14
CA GLU A 19 -15.77 8.14 14.00
C GLU A 19 -14.50 8.26 14.86
N GLN A 20 -13.68 9.27 14.54
CA GLN A 20 -12.63 9.75 15.44
C GLN A 20 -12.94 11.17 15.89
N VAL A 21 -12.99 11.34 17.22
CA VAL A 21 -13.24 12.61 17.91
C VAL A 21 -11.99 13.50 17.87
N GLU A 22 -12.24 14.78 17.60
CA GLU A 22 -11.36 15.97 17.62
C GLU A 22 -9.84 15.79 17.56
N SER A 23 -9.27 16.29 16.46
CA SER A 23 -7.84 16.53 16.34
C SER A 23 -7.38 17.63 17.31
N LYS A 24 -6.35 17.35 18.10
CA LYS A 24 -5.55 18.42 18.71
C LYS A 24 -4.62 18.97 17.62
N ARG A 25 -4.67 20.27 17.33
CA ARG A 25 -3.69 20.92 16.45
C ARG A 25 -2.30 20.75 17.06
N ILE A 26 -1.43 20.03 16.38
CA ILE A 26 -0.02 19.86 16.74
C ILE A 26 0.84 20.37 15.59
N ASN A 27 2.10 20.71 15.91
CA ASN A 27 3.08 21.10 14.92
C ASN A 27 3.27 20.01 13.85
N PRO A 28 3.38 20.41 12.58
CA PRO A 28 3.63 19.49 11.48
C PRO A 28 4.93 18.72 11.70
N VAL A 29 4.91 17.44 11.34
CA VAL A 29 6.12 16.60 11.34
C VAL A 29 7.07 17.19 10.29
N LYS A 30 8.34 17.35 10.65
CA LYS A 30 9.35 17.94 9.77
C LYS A 30 10.07 16.88 8.96
N ALA A 31 10.49 17.26 7.76
CA ALA A 31 11.44 16.46 7.00
C ALA A 31 12.81 16.44 7.68
N GLU A 32 13.42 15.26 7.67
CA GLU A 32 14.74 14.96 8.20
C GLU A 32 15.48 14.17 7.09
N ASP A 33 16.80 14.32 7.00
CA ASP A 33 17.71 13.72 6.00
C ASP A 33 17.53 14.15 4.54
N LYS A 34 16.31 14.46 4.11
CA LYS A 34 15.97 14.91 2.76
C LYS A 34 15.13 16.19 2.82
N PRO A 35 15.12 17.02 1.75
CA PRO A 35 14.39 18.28 1.76
C PRO A 35 12.87 18.10 1.90
N VAL A 36 12.34 16.94 1.47
CA VAL A 36 10.91 16.61 1.56
C VAL A 36 10.72 15.24 2.21
N LYS A 37 9.69 15.11 3.06
CA LYS A 37 9.23 13.86 3.67
C LYS A 37 7.75 13.65 3.35
N ILE A 38 7.43 12.47 2.84
CA ILE A 38 6.08 11.96 2.66
C ILE A 38 5.77 11.02 3.81
N ILE A 39 4.76 11.36 4.60
CA ILE A 39 4.23 10.52 5.68
C ILE A 39 2.95 9.90 5.15
N TYR A 40 2.98 8.58 4.96
CA TYR A 40 1.91 7.82 4.35
C TYR A 40 1.25 6.91 5.38
N PHE A 41 0.02 7.25 5.76
CA PHE A 41 -0.86 6.39 6.54
C PHE A 41 -1.61 5.45 5.60
N THR A 42 -1.49 4.16 5.89
CA THR A 42 -2.01 3.09 5.06
C THR A 42 -2.42 1.89 5.90
N ASP A 43 -2.94 0.86 5.25
CA ASP A 43 -3.29 -0.41 5.90
C ASP A 43 -3.02 -1.59 4.93
N PRO A 44 -2.62 -2.79 5.43
CA PRO A 44 -2.39 -3.96 4.59
C PRO A 44 -3.59 -4.41 3.75
N ILE A 45 -4.83 -4.24 4.24
CA ILE A 45 -6.05 -4.69 3.54
C ILE A 45 -6.85 -3.55 2.89
N CYS A 46 -6.30 -2.33 2.86
CA CYS A 46 -6.91 -1.17 2.23
C CYS A 46 -6.83 -1.24 0.70
N SER A 47 -7.97 -1.45 0.02
CA SER A 47 -8.04 -1.56 -1.44
C SER A 47 -7.70 -0.24 -2.16
N SER A 48 -8.10 0.92 -1.62
CA SER A 48 -7.66 2.23 -2.15
C SER A 48 -6.15 2.44 -2.01
N CYS A 49 -5.52 1.89 -0.98
CA CYS A 49 -4.08 1.97 -0.75
C CYS A 49 -3.30 1.11 -1.74
N TRP A 50 -3.86 -0.03 -2.13
CA TRP A 50 -3.41 -0.81 -3.28
C TRP A 50 -3.58 -0.05 -4.59
N GLY A 51 -4.71 0.66 -4.73
CA GLY A 51 -5.01 1.51 -5.88
C GLY A 51 -3.96 2.61 -6.18
N ILE A 52 -3.25 3.10 -5.16
CA ILE A 52 -2.21 4.14 -5.34
C ILE A 52 -0.77 3.61 -5.51
N GLU A 53 -0.56 2.29 -5.50
CA GLU A 53 0.77 1.71 -5.72
C GLU A 53 1.43 2.18 -7.03
N PRO A 54 0.73 2.32 -8.18
CA PRO A 54 1.33 2.85 -9.41
C PRO A 54 1.95 4.24 -9.21
N GLN A 55 1.20 5.17 -8.57
CA GLN A 55 1.67 6.53 -8.33
C GLN A 55 2.83 6.54 -7.34
N LEU A 56 2.73 5.80 -6.23
CA LEU A 56 3.79 5.74 -5.22
C LEU A 56 5.08 5.13 -5.77
N ARG A 57 4.99 4.09 -6.61
CA ARG A 57 6.15 3.49 -7.25
C ARG A 57 6.83 4.45 -8.22
N LYS A 58 6.06 5.19 -9.02
CA LYS A 58 6.60 6.22 -9.91
C LYS A 58 7.27 7.35 -9.13
N LEU A 59 6.62 7.86 -8.08
CA LEU A 59 7.18 8.89 -7.20
C LEU A 59 8.52 8.46 -6.59
N LYS A 60 8.65 7.19 -6.17
CA LYS A 60 9.91 6.68 -5.60
C LYS A 60 11.04 6.63 -6.63
N LEU A 61 10.76 6.27 -7.88
CA LEU A 61 11.78 6.29 -8.94
C LEU A 61 12.20 7.73 -9.29
N GLU A 62 11.22 8.63 -9.45
CA GLU A 62 11.48 10.01 -9.87
C GLU A 62 12.06 10.89 -8.74
N TYR A 63 11.50 10.80 -7.54
CA TYR A 63 11.78 11.71 -6.43
C TYR A 63 12.45 11.05 -5.23
N GLY A 64 12.62 9.72 -5.21
CA GLY A 64 13.20 9.00 -4.07
C GLY A 64 14.63 9.40 -3.70
N HIS A 65 15.32 10.18 -4.52
CA HIS A 65 16.61 10.78 -4.18
C HIS A 65 16.50 12.01 -3.26
N SER A 66 15.38 12.73 -3.29
CA SER A 66 15.14 13.98 -2.54
C SER A 66 13.87 13.95 -1.68
N VAL A 67 13.09 12.87 -1.76
CA VAL A 67 11.92 12.61 -0.91
C VAL A 67 12.19 11.39 -0.04
N ALA A 68 11.95 11.52 1.26
CA ALA A 68 11.87 10.41 2.20
C ALA A 68 10.42 9.90 2.26
N PHE A 69 10.22 8.59 2.28
CA PHE A 69 8.89 7.99 2.39
C PHE A 69 8.80 7.23 3.72
N GLU A 70 7.91 7.67 4.59
CA GLU A 70 7.67 7.11 5.90
C GLU A 70 6.26 6.50 5.95
N TYR A 71 6.17 5.22 6.31
CA TYR A 71 4.93 4.46 6.29
C TYR A 71 4.46 4.21 7.72
N HIS A 72 3.18 4.52 7.97
CA HIS A 72 2.49 4.26 9.23
C HIS A 72 1.25 3.41 9.00
N MET A 73 1.01 2.45 9.89
CA MET A 73 -0.16 1.56 9.83
C MET A 73 -1.32 2.19 10.60
N GLY A 74 -2.42 2.47 9.93
CA GLY A 74 -3.54 3.17 10.54
C GLY A 74 -4.66 2.27 11.08
N GLY A 75 -4.64 0.97 10.79
CA GLY A 75 -5.55 -0.03 11.38
C GLY A 75 -7.00 0.12 10.92
N LEU A 76 -7.28 -0.32 9.70
CA LEU A 76 -8.58 -0.16 9.02
C LEU A 76 -9.71 -0.98 9.65
N LEU A 77 -9.41 -2.21 10.04
CA LEU A 77 -10.35 -3.16 10.65
C LEU A 77 -9.77 -3.69 11.97
N PRO A 78 -10.23 -3.21 13.13
CA PRO A 78 -9.83 -3.76 14.43
C PRO A 78 -10.36 -5.19 14.62
N ASP A 79 -11.67 -5.39 14.45
CA ASP A 79 -12.37 -6.68 14.52
C ASP A 79 -13.79 -6.58 13.91
N TRP A 80 -14.53 -7.70 13.88
CA TRP A 80 -15.90 -7.82 13.35
C TRP A 80 -17.02 -7.53 14.37
N SER A 81 -16.72 -7.12 15.60
CA SER A 81 -17.76 -6.55 16.48
C SER A 81 -18.31 -5.23 15.93
N TYR A 82 -17.61 -4.69 14.92
CA TYR A 82 -17.95 -3.53 14.13
C TYR A 82 -19.10 -3.77 13.14
N ASN A 83 -20.23 -3.09 13.35
CA ASN A 83 -21.40 -3.06 12.46
C ASN A 83 -21.72 -1.62 12.05
N SER A 84 -21.22 -1.18 10.90
CA SER A 84 -21.51 0.15 10.35
C SER A 84 -21.53 0.10 8.81
N GLY A 85 -22.24 1.02 8.17
CA GLY A 85 -22.28 1.15 6.70
C GLY A 85 -22.74 -0.07 5.90
N GLY A 86 -23.67 -0.87 6.45
CA GLY A 86 -24.33 -1.95 5.71
C GLY A 86 -23.56 -3.28 5.63
N ILE A 87 -22.32 -3.34 6.13
CA ILE A 87 -21.62 -4.62 6.34
C ILE A 87 -21.85 -5.09 7.77
N SER A 88 -22.13 -6.39 7.91
CA SER A 88 -22.19 -7.07 9.20
C SER A 88 -21.32 -8.34 9.27
N LYS A 89 -20.77 -8.78 8.14
CA LYS A 89 -19.97 -10.01 8.04
C LYS A 89 -18.96 -9.95 6.89
N PRO A 90 -17.90 -10.77 6.92
CA PRO A 90 -16.88 -10.83 5.87
C PRO A 90 -17.42 -10.92 4.44
N SER A 91 -18.43 -11.76 4.22
CA SER A 91 -18.96 -12.02 2.87
C SER A 91 -19.50 -10.77 2.17
N ASP A 92 -19.90 -9.74 2.92
CA ASP A 92 -20.43 -8.50 2.35
C ASP A 92 -19.32 -7.65 1.66
N VAL A 93 -18.05 -7.94 1.95
CA VAL A 93 -16.87 -7.24 1.39
C VAL A 93 -16.47 -7.78 0.02
N ALA A 94 -16.73 -9.06 -0.26
CA ALA A 94 -16.22 -9.76 -1.43
C ALA A 94 -16.59 -9.07 -2.75
N HIS A 95 -17.88 -8.74 -2.92
CA HIS A 95 -18.36 -8.08 -4.13
C HIS A 95 -17.76 -6.68 -4.30
N HIS A 96 -17.67 -5.91 -3.21
CA HIS A 96 -17.08 -4.58 -3.24
C HIS A 96 -15.62 -4.61 -3.68
N TRP A 97 -14.86 -5.62 -3.24
CA TRP A 97 -13.48 -5.81 -3.68
C TRP A 97 -13.36 -6.07 -5.18
N ASP A 98 -14.29 -6.83 -5.77
CA ASP A 98 -14.36 -7.01 -7.23
C ASP A 98 -14.68 -5.67 -7.94
N GLU A 99 -15.61 -4.88 -7.42
CA GLU A 99 -15.99 -3.57 -7.99
C GLU A 99 -14.81 -2.57 -7.99
N VAL A 100 -14.14 -2.40 -6.84
CA VAL A 100 -13.01 -1.48 -6.73
C VAL A 100 -11.79 -1.97 -7.52
N SER A 101 -11.64 -3.28 -7.72
CA SER A 101 -10.62 -3.83 -8.62
C SER A 101 -10.80 -3.29 -10.05
N ALA A 102 -12.02 -3.39 -10.56
CA ALA A 102 -12.37 -2.90 -11.89
C ALA A 102 -12.24 -1.38 -12.00
N HIS A 103 -12.55 -0.64 -10.92
CA HIS A 103 -12.41 0.80 -10.88
C HIS A 103 -10.94 1.25 -10.92
N TYR A 104 -10.10 0.76 -10.01
CA TYR A 104 -8.68 1.15 -9.94
C TYR A 104 -7.80 0.53 -11.03
N LYS A 105 -8.32 -0.45 -11.77
CA LYS A 105 -7.56 -1.28 -12.73
C LYS A 105 -6.40 -2.02 -12.05
N MET A 106 -6.56 -2.31 -10.77
CA MET A 106 -5.62 -3.06 -9.95
C MET A 106 -6.28 -4.38 -9.55
N PRO A 107 -5.64 -5.54 -9.78
CA PRO A 107 -6.25 -6.84 -9.50
C PRO A 107 -6.48 -7.00 -8.00
N ILE A 108 -7.73 -7.32 -7.65
CA ILE A 108 -8.16 -7.70 -6.31
C ILE A 108 -9.16 -8.84 -6.46
N ASP A 109 -8.92 -9.97 -5.82
CA ASP A 109 -9.80 -11.12 -5.75
C ASP A 109 -10.54 -11.10 -4.40
N GLY A 110 -11.82 -10.73 -4.45
CA GLY A 110 -12.67 -10.62 -3.26
C GLY A 110 -12.98 -11.95 -2.57
N ASP A 111 -12.71 -13.10 -3.23
CA ASP A 111 -13.15 -14.40 -2.73
C ASP A 111 -12.42 -14.83 -1.44
N VAL A 112 -11.32 -14.16 -1.06
CA VAL A 112 -10.69 -14.34 0.26
C VAL A 112 -11.69 -14.15 1.40
N TRP A 113 -12.64 -13.23 1.24
CA TRP A 113 -13.67 -12.95 2.24
C TRP A 113 -14.79 -14.00 2.28
N LEU A 114 -14.85 -14.88 1.29
CA LEU A 114 -15.78 -16.01 1.20
C LEU A 114 -15.13 -17.32 1.65
N GLU A 115 -13.83 -17.48 1.39
CA GLU A 115 -13.10 -18.73 1.59
C GLU A 115 -12.34 -18.80 2.92
N ASP A 116 -11.57 -17.75 3.26
CA ASP A 116 -10.71 -17.70 4.45
C ASP A 116 -10.60 -16.24 4.94
N PRO A 117 -11.71 -15.67 5.44
CA PRO A 117 -11.78 -14.25 5.76
C PRO A 117 -10.83 -13.87 6.89
N LEU A 118 -10.26 -12.66 6.78
CA LEU A 118 -9.45 -12.08 7.84
C LEU A 118 -10.36 -11.62 8.98
N ASP A 119 -9.92 -11.84 10.21
CA ASP A 119 -10.63 -11.38 11.42
C ASP A 119 -10.28 -9.93 11.78
N SER A 120 -9.12 -9.44 11.31
CA SER A 120 -8.59 -8.12 11.60
C SER A 120 -7.53 -7.67 10.57
N SER A 121 -7.30 -6.37 10.49
CA SER A 121 -6.15 -5.75 9.81
C SER A 121 -4.94 -5.54 10.75
N TYR A 122 -5.12 -5.73 12.06
CA TYR A 122 -4.09 -5.42 13.05
C TYR A 122 -2.92 -6.41 13.03
N PRO A 123 -3.12 -7.75 12.94
CA PRO A 123 -2.00 -8.68 12.83
C PRO A 123 -1.01 -8.36 11.70
N PRO A 124 -1.42 -8.17 10.42
CA PRO A 124 -0.46 -7.79 9.38
C PRO A 124 0.13 -6.39 9.59
N SER A 125 -0.59 -5.47 10.24
CA SER A 125 -0.06 -4.13 10.59
C SER A 125 1.04 -4.19 11.64
N ILE A 126 0.87 -5.00 12.70
CA ILE A 126 1.89 -5.24 13.73
C ILE A 126 3.10 -5.94 13.11
N ALA A 127 2.88 -6.92 12.22
CA ALA A 127 3.96 -7.60 11.51
C ALA A 127 4.77 -6.63 10.64
N PHE A 128 4.13 -5.64 10.03
CA PHE A 128 4.85 -4.58 9.31
C PHE A 128 5.74 -3.76 10.25
N LYS A 129 5.29 -3.41 11.47
CA LYS A 129 6.14 -2.72 12.47
C LYS A 129 7.32 -3.59 12.91
N ALA A 130 7.10 -4.89 13.08
CA ALA A 130 8.18 -5.85 13.34
C ALA A 130 9.20 -5.88 12.18
N ALA A 131 8.74 -5.84 10.93
CA ALA A 131 9.63 -5.78 9.77
C ALA A 131 10.44 -4.48 9.73
N GLN A 132 9.83 -3.33 10.09
CA GLN A 132 10.51 -2.04 10.15
C GLN A 132 11.66 -1.99 11.17
N LEU A 133 11.60 -2.79 12.23
CA LEU A 133 12.66 -2.90 13.23
C LEU A 133 13.91 -3.59 12.69
N GLN A 134 13.75 -4.49 11.72
CA GLN A 134 14.89 -5.14 11.06
C GLN A 134 15.45 -4.27 9.93
N ASP A 135 14.58 -3.82 9.01
CA ASP A 135 14.99 -3.02 7.86
C ASP A 135 13.77 -2.28 7.26
N LYS A 136 13.83 -0.94 7.24
CA LYS A 136 12.74 -0.09 6.76
C LYS A 136 12.43 -0.28 5.26
N ALA A 137 13.43 -0.56 4.42
CA ALA A 137 13.23 -0.78 2.99
C ALA A 137 12.64 -2.16 2.73
N LYS A 138 13.15 -3.20 3.39
CA LYS A 138 12.57 -4.55 3.32
C LYS A 138 11.16 -4.61 3.90
N ALA A 139 10.84 -3.81 4.92
CA ALA A 139 9.48 -3.70 5.44
C ALA A 139 8.47 -3.23 4.38
N ILE A 140 8.86 -2.29 3.50
CA ILE A 140 8.03 -1.85 2.39
C ILE A 140 7.82 -2.99 1.38
N SER A 141 8.89 -3.74 1.07
CA SER A 141 8.77 -4.94 0.23
C SER A 141 7.91 -6.02 0.90
N PHE A 142 8.00 -6.19 2.22
CA PHE A 142 7.18 -7.11 3.01
C PHE A 142 5.70 -6.75 2.91
N LEU A 143 5.36 -5.47 3.10
CA LEU A 143 3.99 -4.97 2.91
C LEU A 143 3.48 -5.24 1.50
N ARG A 144 4.34 -5.07 0.48
CA ARG A 144 4.00 -5.41 -0.90
C ARG A 144 3.65 -6.88 -1.06
N VAL A 145 4.47 -7.79 -0.52
CA VAL A 145 4.20 -9.23 -0.59
C VAL A 145 2.90 -9.60 0.13
N LEU A 146 2.63 -9.03 1.31
CA LEU A 146 1.36 -9.23 2.02
C LEU A 146 0.15 -8.77 1.21
N ARG A 147 0.24 -7.61 0.56
CA ARG A 147 -0.81 -7.09 -0.32
C ARG A 147 -1.08 -8.00 -1.50
N GLU A 148 -0.02 -8.47 -2.17
CA GLU A 148 -0.17 -9.42 -3.26
C GLU A 148 -0.79 -10.75 -2.79
N MET A 149 -0.41 -11.24 -1.60
CA MET A 149 -0.98 -12.44 -1.01
C MET A 149 -2.48 -12.30 -0.71
N VAL A 150 -2.91 -11.19 -0.11
CA VAL A 150 -4.33 -11.00 0.24
C VAL A 150 -5.19 -10.63 -0.97
N PHE A 151 -4.70 -9.74 -1.85
CA PHE A 151 -5.50 -9.24 -2.97
C PHE A 151 -5.44 -10.15 -4.19
N LEU A 152 -4.43 -11.00 -4.40
CA LEU A 152 -4.32 -11.79 -5.63
C LEU A 152 -4.33 -13.30 -5.40
N GLU A 153 -3.85 -13.76 -4.25
CA GLU A 153 -3.72 -15.19 -3.93
C GLU A 153 -4.72 -15.69 -2.88
N LYS A 154 -5.60 -14.80 -2.42
CA LYS A 154 -6.63 -15.09 -1.42
C LYS A 154 -6.08 -15.68 -0.13
N LYS A 155 -4.93 -15.19 0.32
CA LYS A 155 -4.31 -15.64 1.57
C LYS A 155 -4.77 -14.78 2.73
N ASN A 156 -5.21 -15.44 3.80
CA ASN A 156 -5.50 -14.79 5.07
C ASN A 156 -4.19 -14.36 5.76
N ILE A 157 -3.79 -13.11 5.57
CA ILE A 157 -2.56 -12.55 6.12
C ILE A 157 -2.62 -12.25 7.63
N THR A 158 -3.64 -12.70 8.36
CA THR A 158 -3.62 -12.71 9.84
C THR A 158 -2.94 -13.96 10.40
N LYS A 159 -2.78 -15.00 9.58
CA LYS A 159 -2.12 -16.25 9.97
C LYS A 159 -0.61 -16.12 9.95
N TRP A 160 0.04 -16.59 11.01
CA TRP A 160 1.49 -16.45 11.20
C TRP A 160 2.30 -17.10 10.08
N GLU A 161 1.87 -18.24 9.54
CA GLU A 161 2.57 -18.91 8.45
C GLU A 161 2.67 -18.05 7.19
N HIS A 162 1.66 -17.22 6.91
CA HIS A 162 1.67 -16.30 5.77
C HIS A 162 2.58 -15.09 6.05
N LEU A 163 2.57 -14.56 7.27
CA LEU A 163 3.48 -13.49 7.70
C LEU A 163 4.94 -13.95 7.65
N ALA A 164 5.25 -15.12 8.21
CA ALA A 164 6.58 -15.69 8.19
C ALA A 164 7.05 -16.02 6.76
N HIS A 165 6.16 -16.50 5.89
CA HIS A 165 6.47 -16.71 4.48
C HIS A 165 6.84 -15.40 3.78
N ALA A 166 6.01 -14.36 3.88
CA ALA A 166 6.27 -13.06 3.29
C ALA A 166 7.60 -12.44 3.78
N ALA A 167 7.95 -12.65 5.05
CA ALA A 167 9.22 -12.21 5.63
C ALA A 167 10.41 -12.86 4.93
N ARG A 168 10.37 -14.18 4.74
CA ARG A 168 11.44 -14.93 4.06
C ARG A 168 11.60 -14.51 2.61
N VAL A 169 10.49 -14.26 1.90
CA VAL A 169 10.51 -13.78 0.50
C VAL A 169 11.35 -12.50 0.37
N VAL A 170 11.26 -11.59 1.33
CA VAL A 170 12.01 -10.32 1.32
C VAL A 170 13.31 -10.37 2.12
N SER A 171 13.78 -11.58 2.46
CA SER A 171 15.02 -11.81 3.22
C SER A 171 15.06 -11.11 4.58
N LEU A 172 13.92 -11.09 5.29
CA LEU A 172 13.82 -10.79 6.72
C LEU A 172 13.96 -12.08 7.53
N ASN A 173 14.44 -11.95 8.77
CA ASN A 173 14.51 -13.07 9.71
C ASN A 173 13.11 -13.30 10.30
N ALA A 174 12.51 -14.47 10.04
CA ALA A 174 11.15 -14.77 10.46
C ALA A 174 11.02 -14.98 11.97
N GLU A 175 12.06 -15.50 12.61
CA GLU A 175 12.14 -15.72 14.05
C GLU A 175 12.25 -14.39 14.79
N GLU A 176 13.16 -13.50 14.37
CA GLU A 176 13.26 -12.12 14.91
C GLU A 176 11.98 -11.33 14.63
N LEU A 177 11.34 -11.55 13.47
CA LEU A 177 10.06 -10.93 13.16
C LEU A 177 9.01 -11.37 14.16
N LYS A 178 8.98 -12.66 14.51
CA LYS A 178 8.03 -13.23 15.47
C LYS A 178 8.21 -12.64 16.86
N GLU A 179 9.45 -12.61 17.33
CA GLU A 179 9.79 -12.06 18.64
C GLU A 179 9.38 -10.58 18.73
N ALA A 180 9.70 -9.78 17.71
CA ALA A 180 9.28 -8.38 17.68
C ALA A 180 7.75 -8.23 17.58
N TYR A 181 7.08 -9.06 16.77
CA TYR A 181 5.62 -9.11 16.59
C TYR A 181 4.87 -9.40 17.91
N GLU A 182 5.38 -10.33 18.71
CA GLU A 182 4.80 -10.70 20.01
C GLU A 182 5.11 -9.68 21.13
N HIS A 183 6.03 -8.74 20.87
CA HIS A 183 6.49 -7.74 21.85
C HIS A 183 6.43 -6.30 21.31
N GLN A 184 7.59 -5.68 21.07
CA GLN A 184 7.75 -4.24 20.80
C GLN A 184 6.94 -3.71 19.61
N ALA A 185 6.66 -4.54 18.60
CA ALA A 185 5.91 -4.12 17.43
C ALA A 185 4.46 -3.74 17.75
N GLN A 186 3.87 -4.33 18.80
CA GLN A 186 2.51 -3.99 19.23
C GLN A 186 2.43 -2.54 19.71
N ASP A 187 3.43 -2.09 20.49
CA ASP A 187 3.47 -0.72 21.00
C ASP A 187 3.82 0.28 19.91
N LEU A 188 4.67 -0.10 18.96
CA LEU A 188 4.93 0.70 17.76
C LEU A 188 3.68 0.87 16.88
N PHE A 189 2.85 -0.18 16.77
CA PHE A 189 1.58 -0.07 16.06
C PHE A 189 0.59 0.82 16.80
N LYS A 190 0.46 0.69 18.13
CA LYS A 190 -0.34 1.61 18.96
C LYS A 190 0.13 3.06 18.81
N ALA A 191 1.44 3.29 18.70
CA ALA A 191 2.01 4.61 18.44
C ALA A 191 1.60 5.16 17.06
N ASP A 192 1.60 4.34 16.01
CA ASP A 192 1.06 4.74 14.70
C ASP A 192 -0.43 5.11 14.77
N LEU A 193 -1.25 4.34 15.51
CA LEU A 193 -2.67 4.65 15.72
C LEU A 193 -2.85 5.98 16.47
N ALA A 194 -2.04 6.24 17.49
CA ALA A 194 -2.06 7.50 18.24
C ALA A 194 -1.64 8.69 17.36
N LEU A 195 -0.61 8.50 16.52
CA LEU A 195 -0.15 9.52 15.58
C LEU A 195 -1.20 9.81 14.50
N ALA A 196 -1.85 8.78 13.96
CA ALA A 196 -2.95 8.93 13.01
C ALA A 196 -4.07 9.80 13.59
N ARG A 197 -4.48 9.54 14.83
CA ARG A 197 -5.47 10.35 15.57
C ARG A 197 -4.99 11.79 15.78
N GLN A 198 -3.73 11.97 16.19
CA GLN A 198 -3.14 13.30 16.38
C GLN A 198 -3.13 14.13 15.09
N LEU A 199 -2.85 13.51 13.95
CA LEU A 199 -2.81 14.17 12.64
C LEU A 199 -4.20 14.27 11.97
N GLY A 200 -5.26 13.79 12.62
CA GLY A 200 -6.63 13.84 12.09
C GLY A 200 -6.84 12.93 10.87
N VAL A 201 -6.13 11.81 10.80
CA VAL A 201 -6.33 10.78 9.76
C VAL A 201 -7.70 10.12 9.97
N ARG A 202 -8.58 10.26 8.99
CA ARG A 202 -9.94 9.71 9.01
C ARG A 202 -10.16 8.56 8.04
N GLY A 203 -9.11 8.13 7.36
CA GLY A 203 -9.20 7.11 6.32
C GLY A 203 -7.90 6.98 5.56
N PHE A 204 -7.86 6.04 4.62
CA PHE A 204 -6.67 5.73 3.84
C PHE A 204 -6.97 5.70 2.34
N PRO A 205 -5.97 5.99 1.49
CA PRO A 205 -4.65 6.53 1.83
C PRO A 205 -4.72 7.97 2.36
N SER A 206 -3.92 8.28 3.39
CA SER A 206 -3.72 9.64 3.90
C SER A 206 -2.24 9.99 3.80
N ILE A 207 -1.91 11.02 3.01
CA ILE A 207 -0.53 11.38 2.67
C ILE A 207 -0.27 12.83 3.07
N PHE A 208 0.70 13.03 3.97
CA PHE A 208 1.20 14.35 4.32
C PHE A 208 2.56 14.56 3.65
N VAL A 209 2.71 15.67 2.93
CA VAL A 209 3.98 16.08 2.32
C VAL A 209 4.53 17.24 3.13
N THR A 210 5.75 17.12 3.62
CA THR A 210 6.35 18.07 4.58
C THR A 210 7.78 18.45 4.19
N ASP A 211 8.23 19.66 4.53
CA ASP A 211 9.63 20.07 4.43
C ASP A 211 10.29 20.22 5.82
N ALA A 212 11.56 20.67 5.83
CA ALA A 212 12.31 20.92 7.06
C ALA A 212 11.80 22.15 7.85
N THR A 213 11.04 23.05 7.21
CA THR A 213 10.47 24.24 7.87
C THR A 213 9.18 23.89 8.63
N GLY A 214 8.53 22.79 8.27
CA GLY A 214 7.22 22.38 8.77
C GLY A 214 6.08 22.84 7.85
N LYS A 215 6.36 23.29 6.62
CA LYS A 215 5.30 23.48 5.62
C LYS A 215 4.70 22.11 5.30
N GLN A 216 3.37 22.04 5.17
CA GLN A 216 2.66 20.78 4.96
C GLN A 216 1.55 20.89 3.90
N GLU A 217 1.46 19.88 3.04
CA GLU A 217 0.36 19.62 2.12
C GLU A 217 -0.28 18.27 2.46
N PHE A 218 -1.57 18.12 2.17
CA PHE A 218 -2.31 16.89 2.46
C PHE A 218 -3.01 16.36 1.21
N VAL A 219 -2.73 15.10 0.87
CA VAL A 219 -3.39 14.37 -0.20
C VAL A 219 -4.18 13.22 0.41
N TYR A 220 -5.49 13.23 0.17
CA TYR A 220 -6.43 12.25 0.74
C TYR A 220 -7.09 11.43 -0.35
N GLY A 221 -7.01 10.11 -0.20
CA GLY A 221 -7.58 9.15 -1.15
C GLY A 221 -6.73 8.92 -2.41
N VAL A 222 -7.25 8.06 -3.28
CA VAL A 222 -6.69 7.79 -4.60
C VAL A 222 -6.79 9.06 -5.46
N LYS A 223 -5.66 9.55 -5.95
CA LYS A 223 -5.56 10.73 -6.81
C LYS A 223 -4.67 10.45 -8.02
N PRO A 224 -4.81 11.21 -9.12
CA PRO A 224 -3.86 11.15 -10.23
C PRO A 224 -2.44 11.49 -9.79
N TYR A 225 -1.44 10.95 -10.50
CA TYR A 225 -0.01 11.19 -10.25
C TYR A 225 0.33 12.68 -10.07
N THR A 226 -0.24 13.53 -10.93
CA THR A 226 -0.04 14.97 -10.93
C THR A 226 -0.44 15.65 -9.62
N THR A 227 -1.40 15.10 -8.88
CA THR A 227 -1.80 15.64 -7.57
C THR A 227 -0.69 15.48 -6.54
N PHE A 228 -0.05 14.30 -6.51
CA PHE A 228 1.09 14.05 -5.64
C PHE A 228 2.29 14.90 -6.04
N GLU A 229 2.57 15.01 -7.35
CA GLU A 229 3.66 15.84 -7.85
C GLU A 229 3.47 17.33 -7.47
N ASN A 230 2.25 17.84 -7.63
CA ASN A 230 1.91 19.21 -7.26
C ASN A 230 2.06 19.46 -5.76
N ALA A 231 1.69 18.50 -4.90
CA ALA A 231 1.88 18.61 -3.46
C ALA A 231 3.38 18.69 -3.09
N ILE A 232 4.24 17.87 -3.72
CA ILE A 232 5.69 17.93 -3.52
C ILE A 232 6.25 19.28 -3.98
N LYS A 233 5.86 19.76 -5.17
CA LYS A 233 6.30 21.06 -5.71
C LYS A 233 5.79 22.25 -4.88
N ALA A 234 4.59 22.17 -4.31
CA ALA A 234 4.08 23.19 -3.41
C ALA A 234 4.94 23.29 -2.14
N ILE A 235 5.41 22.15 -1.62
CA ILE A 235 6.29 22.09 -0.45
C ILE A 235 7.71 22.54 -0.75
N TYR A 236 8.31 22.04 -1.82
CA TYR A 236 9.69 22.36 -2.22
C TYR A 236 9.74 22.68 -3.72
N PRO A 237 9.49 23.94 -4.13
CA PRO A 237 9.34 24.32 -5.54
C PRO A 237 10.55 24.04 -6.43
N SER A 238 11.76 24.01 -5.85
CA SER A 238 13.00 23.70 -6.55
C SER A 238 13.31 22.20 -6.60
N ILE A 239 12.36 21.33 -6.25
CA ILE A 239 12.57 19.89 -6.37
C ILE A 239 12.55 19.49 -7.85
N GLU A 240 13.55 18.72 -8.25
CA GLU A 240 13.64 18.19 -9.61
C GLU A 240 13.36 16.69 -9.59
N LYS A 241 12.56 16.22 -10.55
CA LYS A 241 12.44 14.77 -10.78
C LYS A 241 13.65 14.24 -11.53
N ARG A 242 14.05 13.02 -11.21
CA ARG A 242 15.00 12.26 -12.03
C ARG A 242 14.26 11.45 -13.08
N THR A 243 14.89 11.32 -14.24
CA THR A 243 14.52 10.29 -15.19
C THR A 243 14.99 8.93 -14.68
N PHE A 244 14.26 7.88 -15.06
CA PHE A 244 14.64 6.50 -14.85
C PHE A 244 14.49 5.75 -16.17
N ASP A 245 15.17 4.62 -16.28
CA ASP A 245 15.06 3.74 -17.45
C ASP A 245 13.76 2.94 -17.32
N ALA A 246 12.83 3.22 -18.23
CA ALA A 246 11.49 2.63 -18.26
C ALA A 246 11.42 1.31 -19.05
N SER A 247 12.57 0.75 -19.46
CA SER A 247 12.62 -0.60 -20.05
C SER A 247 12.05 -1.65 -19.09
N TRP A 248 11.41 -2.68 -19.64
CA TRP A 248 10.79 -3.71 -18.81
C TRP A 248 11.83 -4.42 -17.92
N GLU A 249 13.05 -4.62 -18.43
CA GLU A 249 14.16 -5.21 -17.68
C GLU A 249 14.45 -4.41 -16.41
N ASN A 250 14.56 -3.08 -16.55
CA ASN A 250 14.87 -2.17 -15.46
C ASN A 250 13.71 -2.05 -14.47
N LEU A 251 12.47 -1.95 -14.98
CA LEU A 251 11.27 -1.93 -14.16
C LEU A 251 11.14 -3.20 -13.31
N PHE A 252 11.37 -4.38 -13.88
CA PHE A 252 11.35 -5.66 -13.14
C PHE A 252 12.59 -5.87 -12.25
N GLN A 253 13.69 -5.14 -12.51
CA GLN A 253 14.84 -5.10 -11.62
C GLN A 253 14.52 -4.32 -10.34
N HIS A 254 13.85 -3.17 -10.43
CA HIS A 254 13.43 -2.38 -9.28
C HIS A 254 12.22 -2.98 -8.56
N TYR A 255 11.24 -3.45 -9.33
CA TYR A 255 9.99 -4.01 -8.83
C TYR A 255 9.83 -5.44 -9.34
N PRO A 256 10.18 -6.46 -8.54
CA PRO A 256 10.18 -7.86 -8.98
C PRO A 256 8.82 -8.37 -9.45
N THR A 257 7.74 -7.67 -9.09
CA THR A 257 6.36 -7.94 -9.47
C THR A 257 5.66 -6.65 -9.87
N LEU A 258 4.86 -6.72 -10.94
CA LEU A 258 4.11 -5.60 -11.49
C LEU A 258 2.74 -6.06 -11.98
N THR A 259 1.72 -5.24 -11.74
CA THR A 259 0.43 -5.35 -12.44
C THR A 259 0.51 -4.62 -13.79
N ILE A 260 -0.48 -4.84 -14.66
CA ILE A 260 -0.61 -4.11 -15.93
C ILE A 260 -0.65 -2.59 -15.67
N ARG A 261 -1.47 -2.17 -14.70
CA ARG A 261 -1.67 -0.75 -14.37
C ARG A 261 -0.40 -0.08 -13.85
N GLU A 262 0.42 -0.79 -13.09
CA GLU A 262 1.72 -0.31 -12.62
C GLU A 262 2.72 -0.20 -13.75
N PHE A 263 2.85 -1.24 -14.58
CA PHE A 263 3.76 -1.21 -15.73
C PHE A 263 3.42 -0.04 -16.66
N SER A 264 2.14 0.17 -16.99
CA SER A 264 1.68 1.29 -17.81
C SER A 264 1.97 2.65 -17.17
N GLU A 265 1.83 2.82 -15.84
CA GLU A 265 2.18 4.08 -15.16
C GLU A 265 3.67 4.40 -15.28
N LEU A 266 4.51 3.38 -15.08
CA LEU A 266 5.96 3.52 -15.03
C LEU A 266 6.59 3.64 -16.43
N SER A 267 5.99 2.99 -17.43
CA SER A 267 6.42 3.09 -18.84
C SER A 267 5.77 4.24 -19.61
N GLU A 268 4.79 4.92 -19.00
CA GLU A 268 3.97 5.97 -19.63
C GLU A 268 3.23 5.49 -20.88
N LEU A 269 2.96 4.18 -20.97
CA LEU A 269 2.23 3.56 -22.06
C LEU A 269 0.73 3.42 -21.73
N PRO A 270 -0.15 3.49 -22.73
CA PRO A 270 -1.56 3.12 -22.56
C PRO A 270 -1.72 1.71 -21.97
N LEU A 271 -2.78 1.49 -21.19
CA LEU A 271 -3.05 0.21 -20.53
C LEU A 271 -3.03 -0.98 -21.50
N ALA A 272 -3.68 -0.86 -22.65
CA ALA A 272 -3.76 -1.92 -23.65
C ALA A 272 -2.38 -2.27 -24.25
N GLU A 273 -1.51 -1.27 -24.43
CA GLU A 273 -0.16 -1.47 -24.94
C GLU A 273 0.75 -2.11 -23.89
N GLY A 274 0.69 -1.63 -22.64
CA GLY A 274 1.39 -2.24 -21.51
C GLY A 274 0.97 -3.70 -21.30
N GLU A 275 -0.32 -4.00 -21.40
CA GLU A 275 -0.83 -5.37 -21.34
C GLU A 275 -0.28 -6.25 -22.47
N ALA A 276 -0.29 -5.76 -23.71
CA ALA A 276 0.22 -6.50 -24.85
C ALA A 276 1.73 -6.83 -24.70
N ILE A 277 2.53 -5.86 -24.23
CA ILE A 277 3.96 -6.05 -23.96
C ILE A 277 4.15 -7.13 -22.89
N LEU A 278 3.49 -7.01 -21.74
CA LEU A 278 3.63 -7.96 -20.64
C LEU A 278 3.21 -9.39 -21.04
N LYS A 279 2.11 -9.53 -21.78
CA LYS A 279 1.67 -10.84 -22.30
C LYS A 279 2.68 -11.42 -23.28
N ASN A 280 3.25 -10.60 -24.17
CA ASN A 280 4.28 -11.06 -25.10
C ASN A 280 5.53 -11.54 -24.35
N LEU A 281 6.04 -10.74 -23.40
CA LEU A 281 7.19 -11.09 -22.56
C LEU A 281 6.96 -12.38 -21.77
N ALA A 282 5.74 -12.60 -21.26
CA ALA A 282 5.37 -13.82 -20.56
C ALA A 282 5.36 -15.04 -21.51
N SER A 283 4.84 -14.88 -22.74
CA SER A 283 4.84 -15.95 -23.75
C SER A 283 6.26 -16.33 -24.21
N GLU A 284 7.17 -15.36 -24.21
CA GLU A 284 8.60 -15.54 -24.47
C GLU A 284 9.37 -16.05 -23.23
N HIS A 285 8.70 -16.34 -22.11
CA HIS A 285 9.28 -16.82 -20.85
C HIS A 285 10.31 -15.85 -20.21
N LYS A 286 10.30 -14.58 -20.59
CA LYS A 286 11.17 -13.54 -20.01
C LYS A 286 10.71 -13.12 -18.60
N ILE A 287 9.40 -13.20 -18.38
CA ILE A 287 8.73 -12.99 -17.09
C ILE A 287 7.69 -14.10 -16.89
N LYS A 288 7.22 -14.27 -15.66
CA LYS A 288 6.15 -15.21 -15.32
C LYS A 288 4.83 -14.46 -15.20
N LEU A 289 3.76 -15.05 -15.73
CA LEU A 289 2.39 -14.61 -15.51
C LEU A 289 1.80 -15.43 -14.36
N VAL A 290 1.30 -14.74 -13.33
CA VAL A 290 0.58 -15.32 -12.20
C VAL A 290 -0.90 -14.92 -12.35
N PRO A 291 -1.80 -15.86 -12.69
CA PRO A 291 -3.20 -15.54 -12.90
C PRO A 291 -3.90 -15.22 -11.59
N SER A 292 -4.85 -14.28 -11.65
CA SER A 292 -5.81 -13.98 -10.57
C SER A 292 -7.14 -13.54 -11.20
N LYS A 293 -8.25 -13.70 -10.46
CA LYS A 293 -9.63 -13.53 -10.95
C LYS A 293 -9.84 -12.21 -11.69
N ASN A 294 -9.37 -11.10 -11.12
CA ASN A 294 -9.58 -9.75 -11.64
C ASN A 294 -8.32 -9.13 -12.27
N GLY A 295 -7.43 -9.97 -12.80
CA GLY A 295 -6.27 -9.56 -13.58
C GLY A 295 -4.98 -10.21 -13.13
N PRO A 296 -4.01 -10.44 -14.04
CA PRO A 296 -2.77 -11.12 -13.69
C PRO A 296 -1.79 -10.22 -12.95
N LEU A 297 -0.90 -10.85 -12.19
CA LEU A 297 0.37 -10.29 -11.76
C LEU A 297 1.49 -10.81 -12.65
N PHE A 298 2.43 -9.96 -13.00
CA PHE A 298 3.63 -10.37 -13.72
C PHE A 298 4.82 -10.35 -12.76
N GLN A 299 5.69 -11.34 -12.88
CA GLN A 299 6.81 -11.56 -11.97
C GLN A 299 8.11 -11.75 -12.77
N ARG A 300 9.18 -11.11 -12.32
CA ARG A 300 10.53 -11.34 -12.85
C ARG A 300 10.89 -12.82 -12.73
N ALA A 301 11.37 -13.45 -13.81
CA ALA A 301 11.58 -14.90 -13.86
C ALA A 301 12.50 -15.45 -12.74
N ALA A 302 13.54 -14.70 -12.38
CA ALA A 302 14.51 -15.05 -11.34
C ALA A 302 14.04 -14.75 -9.90
N TYR A 303 12.92 -14.04 -9.73
CA TYR A 303 12.37 -13.76 -8.40
C TYR A 303 11.68 -15.01 -7.88
N GLN A 304 12.07 -15.47 -6.69
CA GLN A 304 11.46 -16.59 -6.01
C GLN A 304 10.53 -16.06 -4.92
N ARG A 305 9.30 -16.54 -4.96
CA ARG A 305 8.24 -16.22 -4.01
C ARG A 305 7.89 -17.49 -3.27
#